data_AF-Q21SH1-F1
#
_entry.id   AF-Q21SH1-F1
#
_cell.length_a   1.000
_cell.length_b   1.000
_cell.length_c   1.000
_cell.angle_alpha   90.00
_cell.angle_beta   90.00
_cell.angle_gamma   90.00
#
_symmetry.space_group_name_H-M   'P 1'
#
loop_
_entity.id
_entity.type
_entity.pdbx_description
1 polymer ?
#
loop_
_entity_poly.entity_id
_entity_poly.type
_entity_poly.pdbx_seq_one_letter_code
_entity_poly.pdbx_strand_id
1 'polypeptide(L)' 'MSTIALELNPFSLMMEPERVLQTMERSQQLRGLRRHKLHPLDKPLIPYTSEALASRAAYDEEIDAQDRKAQASAFLLN' A
#
# COMPACT_ATOMS: atom_id res chain seq x y z
N MET A 1 3.61 -34.63 18.69
CA MET A 1 3.06 -34.16 17.40
C MET A 1 2.64 -32.70 17.57
N SER A 2 3.51 -31.76 17.17
CA SER A 2 3.27 -30.31 17.22
C SER A 2 3.65 -29.71 15.86
N THR A 3 3.00 -30.19 14.81
CA THR A 3 3.33 -29.82 13.42
C THR A 3 2.84 -28.41 13.06
N ILE A 4 1.72 -27.99 13.64
CA ILE A 4 1.08 -26.68 13.41
C ILE A 4 1.97 -25.52 13.90
N ALA A 5 2.69 -25.70 15.02
CA ALA A 5 3.56 -24.66 15.59
C ALA A 5 4.78 -24.35 14.70
N LEU A 6 5.27 -25.34 13.92
CA LEU A 6 6.40 -25.14 13.01
C LEU A 6 5.96 -24.54 11.66
N GLU A 7 4.76 -24.84 11.20
CA GLU A 7 4.24 -24.31 9.92
C GLU A 7 3.96 -22.80 9.97
N LEU A 8 3.62 -22.26 11.15
CA LEU A 8 3.41 -20.81 11.34
C LEU A 8 4.58 -20.10 12.06
N ASN A 9 5.71 -20.78 12.27
CA ASN A 9 6.86 -20.14 12.90
C ASN A 9 7.52 -19.13 11.93
N PRO A 10 7.58 -17.83 12.30
CA PRO A 10 8.15 -16.79 11.42
C PRO A 10 9.65 -16.97 11.17
N PHE A 11 10.34 -17.79 11.95
CA PHE A 11 11.77 -18.06 11.84
C PHE A 11 12.09 -19.41 11.20
N SER A 12 11.11 -20.11 10.61
CA SER A 12 11.33 -21.42 9.97
C SER A 12 12.39 -21.39 8.86
N LEU A 13 12.57 -20.25 8.18
CA LEU A 13 13.65 -20.07 7.21
C LEU A 13 15.06 -20.14 7.83
N MET A 14 15.21 -19.73 9.09
CA MET A 14 16.49 -19.76 9.80
C MET A 14 16.74 -21.11 10.46
N MET A 15 15.69 -21.76 10.97
CA MET A 15 15.81 -22.99 11.74
C MET A 15 15.79 -24.25 10.86
N GLU A 16 14.98 -24.27 9.79
CA GLU A 16 14.72 -25.45 8.96
C GLU A 16 14.55 -25.07 7.46
N PRO A 17 15.59 -24.50 6.81
CA PRO A 17 15.48 -23.97 5.45
C PRO A 17 15.04 -25.01 4.42
N GLU A 18 15.57 -26.23 4.50
CA GLU A 18 15.25 -27.32 3.56
C GLU A 18 13.76 -27.68 3.58
N ARG A 19 13.13 -27.65 4.76
CA ARG A 19 11.73 -27.98 4.91
C ARG A 19 10.83 -26.90 4.30
N VAL A 20 11.24 -25.63 4.40
CA VAL A 20 10.55 -24.52 3.75
C VAL A 20 10.61 -24.68 2.23
N LEU A 21 11.79 -24.99 1.68
CA LEU A 21 11.95 -25.22 0.24
C LEU A 21 11.08 -26.37 -0.29
N GLN A 22 11.06 -27.51 0.40
CA GLN A 22 10.21 -28.66 0.03
C GLN A 22 8.71 -28.30 0.09
N THR A 23 8.31 -27.51 1.08
CA THR A 23 6.92 -27.07 1.22
C THR A 23 6.55 -26.09 0.10
N MET A 24 7.44 -25.13 -0.21
CA MET A 24 7.28 -24.20 -1.33
C MET A 24 7.16 -24.94 -2.67
N GLU A 25 8.00 -25.94 -2.91
CA GLU A 25 7.97 -26.75 -4.13
C GLU A 25 6.64 -27.49 -4.31
N ARG A 26 5.96 -27.87 -3.22
CA ARG A 26 4.67 -28.57 -3.25
C ARG A 26 3.45 -27.63 -3.26
N SER A 27 3.61 -26.36 -2.90
CA SER A 27 2.51 -25.38 -2.81
C SER A 27 1.90 -25.02 -4.16
N GLN A 28 0.65 -25.41 -4.38
CA GLN A 28 -0.13 -25.01 -5.56
C GLN A 28 -0.42 -23.51 -5.59
N GLN A 29 -0.64 -22.90 -4.43
CA GLN A 29 -0.90 -21.46 -4.31
C GLN A 29 0.30 -20.64 -4.77
N LEU A 30 1.51 -21.00 -4.34
CA LEU A 30 2.74 -20.32 -4.77
C LEU A 30 3.03 -20.55 -6.26
N ARG A 31 2.76 -21.76 -6.79
CA ARG A 31 2.86 -22.02 -8.24
C ARG A 31 1.89 -21.19 -9.08
N GLY A 32 0.68 -20.95 -8.56
CA GLY A 32 -0.33 -20.12 -9.21
C GLY A 32 -0.09 -18.62 -9.09
N LEU A 33 0.85 -18.20 -8.24
CA LEU A 33 1.17 -16.79 -8.03
C LEU A 33 1.84 -16.23 -9.28
N ARG A 34 1.05 -15.55 -10.12
CA ARG A 34 1.57 -14.82 -11.27
C ARG A 34 2.43 -13.69 -10.74
N ARG A 35 3.63 -13.49 -11.31
CA ARG A 35 4.49 -12.34 -11.06
C ARG A 35 3.76 -11.08 -11.57
N HIS A 36 2.84 -10.56 -10.78
CA HIS A 36 2.23 -9.27 -11.04
C HIS A 36 3.31 -8.22 -10.79
N LYS A 37 3.90 -7.73 -11.88
CA LYS A 37 4.65 -6.49 -11.84
C LYS A 37 3.62 -5.41 -11.57
N LEU A 38 3.50 -5.00 -10.31
CA LEU A 38 2.72 -3.84 -9.93
C LEU A 38 3.67 -2.65 -10.06
N HIS A 39 3.57 -1.92 -11.16
CA HIS A 39 4.20 -0.61 -11.21
C HIS A 39 3.46 0.32 -10.24
N PRO A 40 4.16 1.26 -9.60
CA PRO A 40 3.54 2.20 -8.66
C PRO A 40 2.33 2.98 -9.21
N LEU A 41 2.11 2.99 -10.53
CA LEU A 41 1.02 3.68 -11.22
C LEU A 41 0.08 2.75 -12.02
N ASP A 42 0.25 1.43 -11.97
CA ASP A 42 -0.58 0.50 -12.76
C ASP A 42 -2.04 0.45 -12.31
N LYS A 43 -2.32 0.83 -11.06
CA LYS A 43 -3.67 1.05 -10.56
C LYS A 43 -3.80 2.55 -10.30
N PRO A 44 -4.72 3.25 -10.99
CA PRO A 44 -4.90 4.66 -10.73
C PRO A 44 -5.28 4.84 -9.26
N LEU A 45 -4.41 5.53 -8.50
CA LEU A 45 -4.60 5.78 -7.06
C LEU A 45 -5.90 6.56 -6.80
N ILE A 46 -6.33 7.34 -7.79
CA ILE A 46 -7.55 8.13 -7.78
C ILE A 46 -8.47 7.53 -8.85
N PRO A 47 -9.66 7.01 -8.46
CA PRO A 47 -10.67 6.63 -9.44
C PRO A 47 -10.96 7.82 -10.36
N TYR A 48 -10.96 7.64 -11.68
CA TYR A 48 -11.32 8.72 -12.63
C TYR A 48 -12.83 8.96 -12.72
N THR A 49 -13.56 8.77 -11.61
CA THR A 49 -14.98 9.09 -11.54
C THR A 49 -15.15 10.60 -11.40
N SER A 50 -16.27 11.14 -11.90
CA SER A 50 -16.61 12.56 -11.77
C SER A 50 -16.59 13.03 -10.31
N GLU A 51 -17.07 12.19 -9.40
CA GLU A 51 -17.10 12.46 -7.96
C GLU A 51 -15.70 12.57 -7.34
N ALA A 52 -14.78 11.69 -7.72
CA ALA A 52 -13.41 11.70 -7.21
C ALA A 52 -12.58 12.87 -7.77
N LEU A 53 -12.89 13.33 -8.97
CA LEU A 53 -12.30 14.55 -9.53
C LEU A 53 -12.83 15.81 -8.84
N ALA A 54 -14.13 15.85 -8.54
CA ALA A 54 -14.75 16.95 -7.82
C ALA A 54 -14.25 17.07 -6.38
N SER A 55 -14.09 15.94 -5.66
CA SER A 55 -13.57 15.95 -4.29
C SER A 55 -12.11 16.44 -4.24
N ARG A 56 -11.30 16.06 -5.23
CA ARG A 56 -9.93 16.55 -5.37
C ARG A 56 -9.89 18.06 -5.62
N ALA A 57 -10.69 18.56 -6.55
CA ALA A 57 -10.75 19.99 -6.85
C ALA A 57 -11.17 20.82 -5.63
N ALA A 58 -12.16 20.34 -4.87
CA ALA A 58 -12.61 21.01 -3.65
C ALA A 58 -11.51 21.07 -2.57
N TYR A 59 -10.73 19.99 -2.42
CA TYR A 59 -9.61 19.95 -1.47
C TYR A 59 -8.49 20.92 -1.85
N ASP A 60 -8.13 20.96 -3.14
CA ASP A 60 -7.12 21.89 -3.66
C ASP A 60 -7.56 23.35 -3.45
N GLU A 61 -8.84 23.68 -3.69
CA GLU A 61 -9.39 25.02 -3.43
C GLU A 61 -9.37 25.40 -1.94
N GLU A 62 -9.62 24.44 -1.03
CA GLU A 62 -9.59 24.70 0.40
C GLU A 62 -8.18 25.06 0.87
N ILE A 63 -7.15 24.35 0.39
CA ILE A 63 -5.75 24.65 0.69
C ILE A 63 -5.39 26.05 0.17
N ASP A 64 -5.71 26.35 -1.08
CA ASP A 64 -5.45 27.67 -1.67
C ASP A 64 -6.14 28.80 -0.88
N ALA A 65 -7.36 28.55 -0.38
CA ALA A 65 -8.08 29.50 0.46
C ALA A 65 -7.41 29.70 1.83
N GLN A 66 -6.93 28.63 2.46
CA GLN A 66 -6.19 28.69 3.72
C GLN A 66 -4.87 29.45 3.55
N ASP A 67 -4.12 29.18 2.48
CA ASP A 67 -2.87 29.88 2.19
C ASP A 67 -3.08 31.38 1.94
N ARG A 68 -4.09 31.75 1.15
CA ARG A 68 -4.47 33.16 0.96
C ARG A 68 -4.82 33.85 2.27
N LYS A 69 -5.57 33.17 3.15
CA LYS A 69 -5.95 33.71 4.46
C LYS A 69 -4.75 33.87 5.39
N ALA A 70 -3.83 32.91 5.39
CA ALA A 70 -2.59 32.97 6.15
C ALA A 70 -1.73 34.16 5.71
N GLN A 71 -1.55 34.33 4.40
CA GLN A 71 -0.82 35.48 3.82
C GLN A 71 -1.47 36.83 4.20
N ALA A 72 -2.81 36.92 4.10
CA ALA A 72 -3.53 38.13 4.50
C ALA A 72 -3.35 38.44 5.99
N SER A 73 -3.40 37.42 6.85
CA SER A 73 -3.19 37.60 8.30
C SER A 73 -1.77 38.05 8.65
N ALA A 74 -0.76 37.55 7.93
CA ALA A 74 0.63 37.95 8.11
C ALA A 74 0.89 39.40 7.64
N PHE A 75 0.19 39.86 6.61
CA PHE A 75 0.26 41.25 6.14
C PHE A 75 -0.34 42.24 7.15
N LEU A 76 -1.41 41.85 7.87
CA LEU A 76 -2.09 42.69 8.85
C LEU A 76 -1.36 42.81 10.20
N LEU A 77 -0.35 41.98 10.45
CA LEU A 77 0.42 41.97 11.70
C LEU A 77 1.72 42.80 11.64
N ASN A 78 2.07 43.37 10.49
CA ASN A 78 3.20 44.30 10.30
C ASN A 78 2.71 45.75 10.21
#